data_AF-A0AAU4J2U8-F1
#
_entry.id   AF-A0AAU4J2U8-F1
#
_cell.length_a   1.000
_cell.length_b   1.000
_cell.length_c   1.000
_cell.angle_alpha   90.00
_cell.angle_beta   90.00
_cell.angle_gamma   90.00
#
_symmetry.space_group_name_H-M   'P 1'
#
loop_
_entity.id
_entity.type
_entity.pdbx_description
1 polymer ?
#
loop_
_entity_poly.entity_id
_entity_poly.type
_entity_poly.pdbx_seq_one_letter_code
_entity_poly.pdbx_strand_id
1 'polypeptide(L)'
;MTDQTGQTGQTGPTRGPRWRAAGTAAVVATALTTALTATVTPSSAAPAATPSAPVTAVAAAAEDVGYDTWQRDCRAVMDAALPYLKERIAHSAPGEKQAIVLDVDNTSLETDFGFSYPQPANRPVLEAAEYAQEHGVALFFVTARPGIIEAPTEWNLAHAGYESSGLYVRGFLDLFKDVAAYKSEQRAAIESKGYTIIANIGNSATDLSGGHAERTFKLPDYDGQLS
;
A
#
# COMPACT_ATOMS: atom_id res chain seq x y z
N MET A 1 -6.16 -31.63 56.88
CA MET A 1 -7.12 -32.68 56.57
C MET A 1 -7.34 -32.63 55.06
N THR A 2 -6.57 -33.40 54.26
CA THR A 2 -6.89 -34.77 53.77
C THR A 2 -8.28 -34.79 53.13
N ASP A 3 -8.44 -35.05 51.83
CA ASP A 3 -8.06 -36.32 51.22
C ASP A 3 -7.86 -36.27 49.69
N GLN A 4 -7.07 -37.23 49.20
CA GLN A 4 -6.84 -37.59 47.80
C GLN A 4 -7.86 -38.63 47.30
N THR A 5 -7.75 -38.97 46.00
CA THR A 5 -8.25 -40.12 45.21
C THR A 5 -9.40 -39.78 44.25
N GLY A 6 -9.42 -40.18 42.97
CA GLY A 6 -8.50 -40.95 42.14
C GLY A 6 -9.22 -41.40 40.83
N GLN A 7 -8.42 -41.64 39.77
CA GLN A 7 -8.66 -42.53 38.60
C GLN A 7 -9.82 -42.21 37.60
N THR A 8 -9.83 -42.55 36.30
CA THR A 8 -8.94 -43.02 35.20
C THR A 8 -9.84 -43.16 33.94
N GLY A 9 -9.29 -43.12 32.71
CA GLY A 9 -9.92 -43.74 31.52
C GLY A 9 -9.68 -42.97 30.21
N GLN A 10 -8.61 -43.26 29.46
CA GLN A 10 -8.54 -44.12 28.25
C GLN A 10 -9.34 -43.65 27.01
N THR A 11 -8.62 -43.17 26.00
CA THR A 11 -8.89 -43.26 24.54
C THR A 11 -7.52 -43.13 23.84
N GLY A 12 -7.10 -43.79 22.77
CA GLY A 12 -7.51 -44.87 21.86
C GLY A 12 -6.28 -45.14 20.95
N PRO A 13 -6.17 -46.28 20.24
CA PRO A 13 -4.90 -46.68 19.61
C PRO A 13 -4.68 -46.03 18.24
N THR A 14 -3.42 -45.69 17.96
CA THR A 14 -2.90 -45.26 16.65
C THR A 14 -2.76 -46.45 15.70
N ARG A 15 -3.31 -46.33 14.48
CA ARG A 15 -3.08 -47.26 13.36
C ARG A 15 -2.39 -46.52 12.20
N GLY A 16 -1.12 -46.82 11.94
CA GLY A 16 -0.64 -46.99 10.56
C GLY A 16 -0.93 -48.43 10.10
N PRO A 17 -0.37 -48.94 8.99
CA PRO A 17 0.33 -48.30 7.86
C PRO A 17 -0.33 -48.72 6.51
N ARG A 18 0.20 -48.29 5.35
CA ARG A 18 0.74 -49.21 4.32
C ARG A 18 1.14 -48.56 2.99
N TRP A 19 2.18 -49.17 2.45
CA TRP A 19 2.96 -48.90 1.24
C TRP A 19 2.32 -49.44 -0.04
N ARG A 20 2.82 -48.92 -1.18
CA ARG A 20 3.10 -49.55 -2.50
C ARG A 20 2.62 -48.64 -3.64
N ALA A 21 3.22 -48.56 -4.82
CA ALA A 21 4.49 -49.01 -5.40
C ALA A 21 4.60 -48.32 -6.78
N ALA A 22 5.81 -48.33 -7.34
CA ALA A 22 6.20 -47.75 -8.63
C ALA A 22 5.47 -48.35 -9.86
N GLY A 23 5.48 -47.59 -10.96
CA GLY A 23 5.10 -48.06 -12.29
C GLY A 23 5.63 -47.15 -13.40
N THR A 24 6.82 -47.44 -13.89
CA THR A 24 7.39 -46.97 -15.17
C THR A 24 6.72 -47.67 -16.34
N ALA A 25 6.44 -46.97 -17.44
CA ALA A 25 6.26 -47.60 -18.76
C ALA A 25 6.74 -46.68 -19.88
N ALA A 26 7.52 -47.27 -20.78
CA ALA A 26 8.30 -46.63 -21.82
C ALA A 26 7.57 -46.58 -23.18
N VAL A 27 8.08 -45.67 -24.00
CA VAL A 27 7.97 -45.42 -25.45
C VAL A 27 7.56 -46.62 -26.34
N VAL A 28 6.67 -46.37 -27.30
CA VAL A 28 6.70 -47.01 -28.63
C VAL A 28 6.35 -45.98 -29.71
N ALA A 29 7.27 -45.77 -30.63
CA ALA A 29 7.06 -45.06 -31.89
C ALA A 29 6.63 -46.06 -32.97
N THR A 30 5.64 -45.69 -33.79
CA THR A 30 5.35 -46.37 -35.06
C THR A 30 4.90 -45.34 -36.08
N ALA A 31 5.72 -45.19 -37.12
CA ALA A 31 5.40 -44.46 -38.35
C ALA A 31 4.59 -45.36 -39.29
N LEU A 32 3.56 -44.81 -39.94
CA LEU A 32 3.00 -45.33 -41.19
C LEU A 32 2.49 -44.18 -42.05
N THR A 33 2.84 -44.27 -43.33
CA THR A 33 2.66 -43.32 -44.42
C THR A 33 1.39 -43.58 -45.24
N THR A 34 1.00 -42.56 -46.04
CA THR A 34 -0.02 -42.51 -47.12
C THR A 34 -1.46 -42.21 -46.64
N ALA A 35 -2.30 -41.40 -47.30
CA ALA A 35 -2.30 -40.84 -48.65
C ALA A 35 -2.87 -39.41 -48.68
N LEU A 36 -2.47 -38.66 -49.72
CA LEU A 36 -2.76 -37.25 -49.94
C LEU A 36 -4.11 -37.07 -50.66
N THR A 37 -5.08 -36.42 -50.04
CA THR A 37 -6.23 -35.80 -50.74
C THR A 37 -6.26 -34.32 -50.38
N ALA A 38 -5.92 -33.47 -51.35
CA ALA A 38 -5.86 -32.04 -51.20
C ALA A 38 -7.27 -31.43 -51.28
N THR A 39 -7.81 -31.00 -50.14
CA THR A 39 -8.91 -30.03 -50.11
C THR A 39 -8.31 -28.63 -50.02
N VAL A 40 -8.43 -27.87 -51.11
CA VAL A 40 -7.99 -26.46 -51.15
C VAL A 40 -8.94 -25.64 -50.30
N THR A 41 -8.54 -25.33 -49.07
CA THR A 41 -9.15 -24.25 -48.29
C THR A 41 -8.53 -22.93 -48.74
N PRO A 42 -9.31 -21.87 -48.99
CA PRO A 42 -8.73 -20.55 -49.23
C PRO A 42 -8.02 -20.11 -47.94
N SER A 43 -6.69 -20.01 -48.02
CA SER A 43 -5.87 -19.40 -46.99
C SER A 43 -6.30 -17.95 -46.83
N SER A 44 -7.00 -17.64 -45.73
CA SER A 44 -7.15 -16.26 -45.30
C SER A 44 -5.76 -15.76 -44.95
N ALA A 45 -5.22 -14.87 -45.78
CA ALA A 45 -3.95 -14.22 -45.51
C ALA A 45 -4.04 -13.52 -44.15
N ALA A 46 -3.28 -14.03 -43.17
CA ALA A 46 -3.05 -13.30 -41.94
C ALA A 46 -2.47 -11.92 -42.31
N PRO A 47 -2.95 -10.82 -41.71
CA PRO A 47 -2.36 -9.52 -41.96
C PRO A 47 -0.88 -9.61 -41.54
N ALA A 48 0.00 -9.19 -42.45
CA ALA A 48 1.42 -9.10 -42.18
C ALA A 48 1.62 -8.29 -40.89
N ALA A 49 2.21 -8.92 -39.88
CA ALA A 49 2.64 -8.22 -38.68
C ALA A 49 3.62 -7.13 -39.14
N THR A 50 3.19 -5.88 -39.03
CA THR A 50 4.05 -4.71 -39.13
C THR A 50 5.20 -4.93 -38.15
N PRO A 51 6.47 -4.74 -38.54
CA PRO A 51 7.54 -4.76 -37.56
C PRO A 51 7.23 -3.65 -36.55
N SER A 52 6.89 -4.03 -35.32
CA SER A 52 6.86 -3.09 -34.21
C SER A 52 8.23 -2.44 -34.19
N ALA A 53 8.27 -1.14 -34.48
CA ALA A 53 9.42 -0.32 -34.18
C ALA A 53 9.84 -0.65 -32.73
N PRO A 54 11.15 -0.70 -32.41
CA PRO A 54 11.52 -0.75 -31.02
C PRO A 54 10.84 0.47 -30.38
N VAL A 55 9.88 0.23 -29.49
CA VAL A 55 9.66 1.15 -28.40
C VAL A 55 10.98 1.09 -27.64
N THR A 56 11.92 1.92 -28.07
CA THR A 56 12.91 2.45 -27.17
C THR A 56 12.04 3.05 -26.07
N ALA A 57 11.83 2.28 -25.01
CA ALA A 57 11.60 2.87 -23.71
C ALA A 57 12.85 3.73 -23.51
N VAL A 58 12.74 4.97 -23.98
CA VAL A 58 13.58 6.03 -23.50
C VAL A 58 13.20 6.03 -22.04
N ALA A 59 14.00 5.33 -21.22
CA ALA A 59 14.22 5.73 -19.86
C ALA A 59 14.63 7.20 -19.99
N ALA A 60 13.62 8.07 -19.96
CA ALA A 60 13.82 9.48 -19.82
C ALA A 60 14.52 9.57 -18.48
N ALA A 61 15.83 9.81 -18.54
CA ALA A 61 16.61 10.16 -17.37
C ALA A 61 15.86 11.31 -16.72
N ALA A 62 15.22 11.02 -15.59
CA ALA A 62 14.40 11.96 -14.90
C ALA A 62 15.33 12.85 -14.08
N GLU A 63 15.51 14.06 -14.56
CA GLU A 63 16.04 15.16 -13.77
C GLU A 63 14.93 16.21 -13.68
N ASP A 64 14.59 16.59 -12.45
CA ASP A 64 13.72 17.70 -12.01
C ASP A 64 12.24 17.67 -12.41
N VAL A 65 11.44 16.91 -11.65
CA VAL A 65 10.01 17.26 -11.50
C VAL A 65 9.96 18.66 -10.86
N GLY A 66 9.48 19.66 -11.59
CA GLY A 66 9.32 21.00 -11.04
C GLY A 66 8.27 21.06 -9.93
N TYR A 67 8.56 21.82 -8.87
CA TYR A 67 7.65 22.04 -7.72
C TYR A 67 6.21 22.39 -8.12
N ASP A 68 6.04 23.31 -9.08
CA ASP A 68 4.71 23.71 -9.55
C ASP A 68 3.95 22.59 -10.25
N THR A 69 4.66 21.65 -10.87
CA THR A 69 4.06 20.43 -11.46
C THR A 69 3.65 19.48 -10.35
N TRP A 70 4.53 19.21 -9.38
CA TRP A 70 4.20 18.38 -8.23
C TRP A 70 3.00 18.90 -7.44
N GLN A 71 2.95 20.19 -7.10
CA GLN A 71 1.80 20.77 -6.40
C GLN A 71 0.50 20.68 -7.20
N ARG A 72 0.55 20.84 -8.53
CA ARG A 72 -0.63 20.69 -9.39
C ARG A 72 -1.13 19.26 -9.42
N ASP A 73 -0.23 18.30 -9.50
CA ASP A 73 -0.58 16.87 -9.55
C ASP A 73 -1.10 16.39 -8.18
N CYS A 74 -0.48 16.83 -7.08
CA CYS A 74 -1.00 16.64 -5.72
C CYS A 74 -2.41 17.25 -5.57
N ARG A 75 -2.63 18.48 -6.05
CA ARG A 75 -3.97 19.10 -6.06
C ARG A 75 -4.98 18.27 -6.83
N ALA A 76 -4.65 17.74 -8.01
CA ALA A 76 -5.57 16.93 -8.79
C ALA A 76 -6.04 15.68 -8.02
N VAL A 77 -5.14 15.02 -7.28
CA VAL A 77 -5.51 13.89 -6.40
C VAL A 77 -6.40 14.36 -5.25
N MET A 78 -6.06 15.47 -4.60
CA MET A 78 -6.82 15.98 -3.46
C MET A 78 -8.17 16.59 -3.85
N ASP A 79 -8.33 17.11 -5.07
CA ASP A 79 -9.62 17.52 -5.65
C ASP A 79 -10.55 16.31 -5.84
N ALA A 80 -10.00 15.14 -6.14
CA ALA A 80 -10.77 13.89 -6.19
C ALA A 80 -11.04 13.31 -4.78
N ALA A 81 -10.13 13.53 -3.83
CA ALA A 81 -10.26 13.02 -2.46
C ALA A 81 -11.25 13.81 -1.61
N LEU A 82 -11.24 15.14 -1.71
CA LEU A 82 -11.98 16.03 -0.82
C LEU A 82 -13.51 15.82 -0.86
N PRO A 83 -14.16 15.61 -2.03
CA PRO A 83 -15.59 15.29 -2.06
C PRO A 83 -15.92 14.00 -1.31
N TYR A 84 -15.09 12.96 -1.47
CA TYR A 84 -15.26 11.70 -0.74
C TYR A 84 -15.10 11.91 0.77
N LEU A 85 -14.08 12.65 1.21
CA LEU A 85 -13.87 12.95 2.62
C LEU A 85 -15.08 13.70 3.19
N LYS A 86 -15.55 14.75 2.51
CA LYS A 86 -16.74 15.52 2.88
C LYS A 86 -17.97 14.63 3.06
N GLU A 87 -18.23 13.78 2.09
CA GLU A 87 -19.35 12.85 2.14
C GLU A 87 -19.19 11.85 3.30
N ARG A 88 -18.04 11.21 3.44
CA ARG A 88 -17.83 10.18 4.47
C ARG A 88 -17.86 10.74 5.89
N ILE A 89 -17.35 11.95 6.08
CA ILE A 89 -17.40 12.68 7.36
C ILE A 89 -18.84 13.03 7.73
N ALA A 90 -19.62 13.53 6.76
CA ALA A 90 -21.02 13.87 6.98
C ALA A 90 -21.91 12.66 7.31
N HIS A 91 -21.52 11.46 6.86
CA HIS A 91 -22.22 10.20 7.11
C HIS A 91 -21.59 9.38 8.26
N SER A 92 -21.00 10.04 9.26
CA SER A 92 -20.48 9.35 10.45
C SER A 92 -21.62 8.69 11.25
N ALA A 93 -21.37 7.46 11.73
CA ALA A 93 -22.31 6.80 12.63
C ALA A 93 -22.21 7.41 14.05
N PRO A 94 -23.29 7.40 14.85
CA PRO A 94 -23.23 7.88 16.23
C PRO A 94 -22.14 7.17 17.03
N GLY A 95 -21.18 7.93 17.55
CA GLY A 95 -20.05 7.41 18.34
C GLY A 95 -18.88 6.83 17.53
N GLU A 96 -18.94 6.90 16.19
CA GLU A 96 -17.82 6.53 15.33
C GLU A 96 -16.64 7.49 15.52
N LYS A 97 -15.44 6.94 15.72
CA LYS A 97 -14.19 7.72 15.70
C LYS A 97 -13.57 7.62 14.31
N GLN A 98 -13.65 8.67 13.51
CA GLN A 98 -13.04 8.68 12.19
C GLN A 98 -11.57 9.08 12.26
N ALA A 99 -10.76 8.54 11.34
CA ALA A 99 -9.36 8.91 11.17
C ALA A 99 -8.94 9.03 9.70
N ILE A 100 -7.99 9.91 9.43
CA ILE A 100 -7.19 9.91 8.21
C ILE A 100 -5.75 9.55 8.58
N VAL A 101 -5.11 8.76 7.72
CA VAL A 101 -3.69 8.43 7.81
C VAL A 101 -2.94 9.09 6.67
N LEU A 102 -1.84 9.78 6.98
CA LEU A 102 -0.93 10.37 6.01
C LEU A 102 0.47 9.76 6.14
N ASP A 103 1.16 9.57 5.02
CA ASP A 103 2.62 9.53 5.02
C ASP A 103 3.21 10.95 5.22
N VAL A 104 4.50 11.04 5.55
CA VAL A 104 5.19 12.31 5.80
C VAL A 104 5.93 12.82 4.57
N ASP A 105 6.86 12.04 4.02
CA ASP A 105 7.85 12.52 3.06
C ASP A 105 7.25 12.62 1.65
N ASN A 106 7.25 13.83 1.07
CA ASN A 106 6.57 14.16 -0.20
C ASN A 106 5.07 13.82 -0.25
N THR A 107 4.48 13.57 0.91
CA THR A 107 3.05 13.46 1.14
C THR A 107 2.54 14.63 1.94
N SER A 108 2.97 14.76 3.20
CA SER A 108 2.56 15.86 4.07
C SER A 108 3.56 17.01 4.06
N LEU A 109 4.86 16.70 3.94
CA LEU A 109 5.95 17.67 3.93
C LEU A 109 6.69 17.66 2.60
N GLU A 110 7.05 18.85 2.12
CA GLU A 110 7.76 19.08 0.84
C GLU A 110 9.24 18.68 0.95
N THR A 111 9.52 17.39 1.14
CA THR A 111 10.82 16.91 1.63
C THR A 111 11.93 17.03 0.59
N ASP A 112 11.61 16.79 -0.68
CA ASP A 112 12.58 16.89 -1.79
C ASP A 112 12.56 18.26 -2.50
N PHE A 113 11.66 19.17 -2.13
CA PHE A 113 11.53 20.48 -2.77
C PHE A 113 12.32 21.59 -2.04
N GLY A 114 13.59 21.30 -1.77
CA GLY A 114 14.59 22.27 -1.28
C GLY A 114 15.08 22.02 0.15
N PHE A 115 16.25 22.57 0.47
CA PHE A 115 16.84 22.48 1.81
C PHE A 115 16.28 23.59 2.72
N SER A 116 15.05 23.40 3.19
CA SER A 116 14.45 24.27 4.20
C SER A 116 14.07 23.50 5.46
N TYR A 117 14.29 24.11 6.62
CA TYR A 117 13.80 23.61 7.90
C TYR A 117 13.24 24.80 8.71
N PRO A 118 11.98 24.75 9.17
CA PRO A 118 11.01 23.67 8.96
C PRO A 118 10.66 23.45 7.47
N GLN A 119 10.36 22.20 7.12
CA GLN A 119 9.88 21.84 5.78
C GLN A 119 8.43 22.33 5.63
N PRO A 120 8.07 23.00 4.52
CA PRO A 120 6.70 23.41 4.26
C PRO A 120 5.74 22.22 4.14
N ALA A 121 4.45 22.48 4.32
CA ALA A 121 3.41 21.50 4.05
C ALA A 121 3.11 21.39 2.55
N ASN A 122 2.84 20.17 2.09
CA ASN A 122 2.15 19.94 0.82
C ASN A 122 0.75 20.56 0.90
N ARG A 123 0.60 21.78 0.40
CA ARG A 123 -0.61 22.60 0.57
C ARG A 123 -1.92 21.86 0.21
N PRO A 124 -2.05 21.18 -0.94
CA PRO A 124 -3.22 20.35 -1.24
C PRO A 124 -3.62 19.33 -0.17
N VAL A 125 -2.64 18.68 0.46
CA VAL A 125 -2.86 17.67 1.49
C VAL A 125 -3.22 18.33 2.81
N LEU A 126 -2.54 19.43 3.17
CA LEU A 126 -2.88 20.23 4.36
C LEU A 126 -4.34 20.72 4.31
N GLU A 127 -4.80 21.30 3.19
CA GLU A 127 -6.19 21.77 3.05
C GLU A 127 -7.24 20.68 3.32
N ALA A 128 -6.97 19.43 2.90
CA ALA A 128 -7.86 18.31 3.15
C ALA A 128 -7.77 17.80 4.59
N ALA A 129 -6.58 17.83 5.18
CA ALA A 129 -6.35 17.48 6.58
C ALA A 129 -7.04 18.48 7.51
N GLU A 130 -6.86 19.78 7.28
CA GLU A 130 -7.53 20.87 8.00
C GLU A 130 -9.04 20.68 7.96
N TYR A 131 -9.62 20.47 6.76
CA TYR A 131 -11.05 20.20 6.63
C TYR A 131 -11.49 19.01 7.49
N ALA A 132 -10.74 17.90 7.46
CA ALA A 132 -11.07 16.73 8.25
C ALA A 132 -10.98 16.99 9.77
N GLN A 133 -9.92 17.68 10.21
CA GLN A 133 -9.66 18.01 11.61
C GLN A 133 -10.73 18.97 12.15
N GLU A 134 -11.12 19.99 11.40
CA GLU A 134 -12.21 20.91 11.72
C GLU A 134 -13.56 20.18 11.94
N HIS A 135 -13.73 19.01 11.33
CA HIS A 135 -14.92 18.18 11.44
C HIS A 135 -14.75 16.99 12.41
N GLY A 136 -13.72 17.03 13.27
CA GLY A 136 -13.53 16.07 14.36
C GLY A 136 -12.88 14.74 13.95
N VAL A 137 -12.30 14.67 12.75
CA VAL A 137 -11.55 13.49 12.29
C VAL A 137 -10.14 13.52 12.86
N ALA A 138 -9.68 12.41 13.44
CA ALA A 138 -8.32 12.29 13.93
C ALA A 138 -7.31 12.17 12.77
N LEU A 139 -6.17 12.83 12.91
CA LEU A 139 -5.09 12.79 11.91
C LEU A 139 -3.90 12.00 12.45
N PHE A 140 -3.54 10.91 11.80
CA PHE A 140 -2.36 10.12 12.16
C PHE A 140 -1.31 10.14 11.05
N PHE A 141 -0.04 10.10 11.43
CA PHE A 141 1.08 10.02 10.49
C PHE A 141 1.78 8.66 10.63
N VAL A 142 1.99 7.96 9.52
CA VAL A 142 2.71 6.68 9.50
C VAL A 142 3.86 6.79 8.50
N THR A 143 5.09 6.87 9.00
CA THR A 143 6.27 7.20 8.20
C THR A 143 7.38 6.14 8.32
N ALA A 144 8.24 6.09 7.31
CA ALA A 144 9.47 5.29 7.36
C ALA A 144 10.63 6.00 8.09
N ARG A 145 10.45 7.27 8.51
CA ARG A 145 11.46 8.03 9.27
C ARG A 145 11.90 7.27 10.53
N PRO A 146 13.20 7.27 10.85
CA PRO A 146 13.69 6.58 12.04
C PRO A 146 13.29 7.34 13.32
N GLY A 147 13.00 6.61 14.40
CA GLY A 147 12.51 7.21 15.64
C GLY A 147 13.46 8.21 16.32
N ILE A 148 14.74 8.22 15.96
CA ILE A 148 15.69 9.23 16.44
C ILE A 148 15.33 10.67 16.00
N ILE A 149 14.50 10.83 14.95
CA ILE A 149 14.03 12.14 14.46
C ILE A 149 12.52 12.34 14.67
N GLU A 150 11.90 11.59 15.59
CA GLU A 150 10.47 11.71 15.91
C GLU A 150 10.09 13.11 16.37
N ALA A 151 10.74 13.61 17.45
CA ALA A 151 10.41 14.92 18.00
C ALA A 151 10.64 16.09 17.02
N PRO A 152 11.74 16.15 16.24
CA PRO A 152 11.87 17.12 15.15
C PRO A 152 10.78 17.01 14.08
N THR A 153 10.39 15.78 13.71
CA THR A 153 9.33 15.55 12.71
C THR A 153 7.98 16.03 13.22
N GLU A 154 7.62 15.70 14.46
CA GLU A 154 6.38 16.14 15.09
C GLU A 154 6.31 17.66 15.23
N TRP A 155 7.43 18.30 15.62
CA TRP A 155 7.52 19.76 15.65
C TRP A 155 7.33 20.37 14.25
N ASN A 156 7.91 19.77 13.22
CA ASN A 156 7.77 20.26 11.85
C ASN A 156 6.32 20.16 11.35
N LEU A 157 5.66 19.02 11.60
CA LEU A 157 4.25 18.83 11.24
C LEU A 157 3.35 19.87 11.94
N ALA A 158 3.56 20.10 13.23
CA ALA A 158 2.83 21.11 13.99
C ALA A 158 3.11 22.53 13.44
N HIS A 159 4.37 22.85 13.13
CA HIS A 159 4.73 24.13 12.53
C HIS A 159 4.09 24.34 11.16
N ALA A 160 3.99 23.28 10.37
CA ALA A 160 3.42 23.30 9.03
C ALA A 160 1.88 23.40 9.02
N GLY A 161 1.22 23.30 10.19
CA GLY A 161 -0.23 23.50 10.35
C GLY A 161 -1.02 22.25 10.76
N TYR A 162 -0.36 21.09 10.93
CA TYR A 162 -1.06 19.85 11.25
C TYR A 162 -1.29 19.66 12.77
N GLU A 163 -2.54 19.41 13.17
CA GLU A 163 -2.88 18.96 14.53
C GLU A 163 -2.82 17.42 14.66
N SER A 164 -1.62 16.86 14.76
CA SER A 164 -1.40 15.41 14.85
C SER A 164 -2.10 14.78 16.07
N SER A 165 -2.85 13.70 15.84
CA SER A 165 -3.36 12.78 16.86
C SER A 165 -2.36 11.66 17.19
N GLY A 166 -1.29 11.51 16.40
CA GLY A 166 -0.20 10.58 16.65
C GLY A 166 0.72 10.41 15.45
N LEU A 167 2.01 10.31 15.73
CA LEU A 167 3.07 10.03 14.76
C LEU A 167 3.65 8.63 15.02
N TYR A 168 3.71 7.79 13.99
CA TYR A 168 4.29 6.46 14.04
C TYR A 168 5.55 6.43 13.16
N VAL A 169 6.70 6.44 13.82
CA VAL A 169 8.06 6.35 13.26
C VAL A 169 8.62 4.94 13.42
N ARG A 170 9.60 4.57 12.59
CA ARG A 170 10.26 3.26 12.69
C ARG A 170 11.23 3.25 13.86
N GLY A 171 10.93 2.44 14.87
CA GLY A 171 11.87 2.14 15.95
C GLY A 171 13.11 1.40 15.43
N PHE A 172 14.18 1.34 16.23
CA PHE A 172 15.45 0.72 15.83
C PHE A 172 15.29 -0.72 15.31
N LEU A 173 14.43 -1.54 15.95
CA LEU A 173 14.16 -2.90 15.50
C LEU A 173 13.27 -2.94 14.25
N ASP A 174 12.39 -1.96 14.07
CA ASP A 174 11.52 -1.86 12.89
C ASP A 174 12.31 -1.49 11.64
N LEU A 175 13.51 -0.91 11.76
CA LEU A 175 14.40 -0.63 10.61
C LEU A 175 14.76 -1.90 9.82
N PHE A 176 14.71 -3.07 10.45
CA PHE A 176 14.96 -4.36 9.80
C PHE A 176 13.70 -5.01 9.22
N LYS A 177 12.51 -4.45 9.46
CA LYS A 177 11.25 -4.93 8.87
C LYS A 177 11.05 -4.40 7.46
N ASP A 178 10.19 -5.07 6.72
CA ASP A 178 9.64 -4.53 5.48
C ASP A 178 8.79 -3.27 5.76
N VAL A 179 8.96 -2.22 4.94
CA VAL A 179 8.30 -0.91 5.17
C VAL A 179 6.79 -1.03 5.02
N ALA A 180 6.32 -1.72 3.97
CA ALA A 180 4.88 -1.90 3.73
C ALA A 180 4.23 -2.67 4.88
N ALA A 181 4.87 -3.75 5.35
CA ALA A 181 4.42 -4.51 6.51
C ALA A 181 4.34 -3.63 7.77
N TYR A 182 5.38 -2.84 8.05
CA TYR A 182 5.36 -1.91 9.18
C TYR A 182 4.21 -0.90 9.07
N LYS A 183 4.02 -0.26 7.91
CA LYS A 183 2.96 0.75 7.74
C LYS A 183 1.56 0.14 7.88
N SER A 184 1.36 -1.07 7.34
CA SER A 184 0.13 -1.85 7.52
C SER A 184 -0.13 -2.19 9.00
N GLU A 185 0.89 -2.63 9.73
CA GLU A 185 0.80 -2.90 11.18
C GLU A 185 0.36 -1.63 11.97
N GLN A 186 0.90 -0.46 11.63
CA GLN A 186 0.52 0.79 12.32
C GLN A 186 -0.94 1.20 12.03
N ARG A 187 -1.42 1.01 10.80
CA ARG A 187 -2.84 1.27 10.49
C ARG A 187 -3.77 0.31 11.22
N ALA A 188 -3.42 -0.97 11.27
CA ALA A 188 -4.14 -1.93 12.10
C ALA A 188 -4.13 -1.54 13.59
N ALA A 189 -3.01 -1.00 14.10
CA ALA A 189 -2.93 -0.50 15.46
C ALA A 189 -3.84 0.72 15.70
N ILE A 190 -3.98 1.62 14.72
CA ILE A 190 -4.94 2.73 14.78
C ILE A 190 -6.38 2.21 14.82
N GLU A 191 -6.74 1.26 13.96
CA GLU A 191 -8.06 0.62 14.00
C GLU A 191 -8.34 -0.04 15.36
N SER A 192 -7.34 -0.70 15.95
CA SER A 192 -7.46 -1.32 17.28
C SER A 192 -7.76 -0.33 18.41
N LYS A 193 -7.48 0.96 18.21
CA LYS A 193 -7.85 2.06 19.11
C LYS A 193 -9.31 2.55 18.89
N GLY A 194 -10.08 1.82 18.07
CA GLY A 194 -11.48 2.08 17.77
C GLY A 194 -11.71 3.13 16.68
N TYR A 195 -10.69 3.44 15.87
CA TYR A 195 -10.83 4.37 14.76
C TYR A 195 -11.25 3.65 13.47
N THR A 196 -12.15 4.25 12.70
CA THR A 196 -12.37 3.91 11.30
C THR A 196 -11.46 4.79 10.43
N ILE A 197 -10.50 4.18 9.73
CA ILE A 197 -9.63 4.92 8.82
C ILE A 197 -10.38 5.16 7.51
N ILE A 198 -10.93 6.36 7.35
CA ILE A 198 -11.74 6.71 6.17
C ILE A 198 -10.86 7.01 4.95
N ALA A 199 -9.63 7.48 5.16
CA ALA A 199 -8.68 7.68 4.07
C ALA A 199 -7.25 7.41 4.51
N ASN A 200 -6.47 6.83 3.61
CA ASN A 200 -5.02 6.71 3.71
C ASN A 200 -4.39 7.37 2.48
N ILE A 201 -3.52 8.35 2.70
CA ILE A 201 -2.93 9.19 1.65
C ILE A 201 -1.41 9.04 1.73
N GLY A 202 -0.79 8.73 0.59
CA GLY A 202 0.65 8.52 0.50
C GLY A 202 1.13 8.58 -0.94
N ASN A 203 2.42 8.85 -1.10
CA ASN A 203 3.12 9.00 -2.37
C ASN A 203 3.75 7.70 -2.84
N SER A 204 3.98 6.69 -2.00
CA SER A 204 4.59 5.42 -2.39
C SER A 204 3.59 4.25 -2.38
N ALA A 205 3.92 3.15 -3.07
CA ALA A 205 3.13 1.92 -2.98
C ALA A 205 3.12 1.33 -1.55
N THR A 206 4.19 1.54 -0.78
CA THR A 206 4.32 1.00 0.58
C THR A 206 3.36 1.66 1.56
N ASP A 207 2.98 2.91 1.32
CA ASP A 207 2.02 3.65 2.15
C ASP A 207 0.63 3.04 2.06
N LEU A 208 0.25 2.54 0.89
CA LEU A 208 -1.13 2.18 0.56
C LEU A 208 -1.38 0.68 0.60
N SER A 209 -0.32 -0.13 0.46
CA SER A 209 -0.41 -1.59 0.48
C SER A 209 -0.79 -2.13 1.87
N GLY A 210 -1.44 -3.29 1.92
CA GLY A 210 -1.76 -3.97 3.19
C GLY A 210 -3.08 -3.53 3.86
N GLY A 211 -3.94 -2.76 3.20
CA GLY A 211 -5.30 -2.46 3.66
C GLY A 211 -5.38 -1.51 4.87
N HIS A 212 -6.40 -1.68 5.71
CA HIS A 212 -6.69 -0.87 6.90
C HIS A 212 -7.05 0.60 6.60
N ALA A 213 -7.80 0.81 5.51
CA ALA A 213 -8.44 2.08 5.17
C ALA A 213 -9.61 1.80 4.22
N GLU A 214 -10.69 2.56 4.34
CA GLU A 214 -11.84 2.46 3.43
C GLU A 214 -11.46 2.90 2.01
N ARG A 215 -10.63 3.94 1.89
CA ARG A 215 -10.13 4.44 0.61
C ARG A 215 -8.67 4.86 0.72
N THR A 216 -7.93 4.61 -0.36
CA THR A 216 -6.53 5.02 -0.52
C THR A 216 -6.41 6.08 -1.61
N PHE A 217 -5.56 7.08 -1.40
CA PHE A 217 -5.23 8.08 -2.42
C PHE A 217 -3.72 8.11 -2.64
N LYS A 218 -3.31 7.79 -3.86
CA LYS A 218 -1.91 7.77 -4.29
C LYS A 218 -1.52 9.14 -4.85
N LEU A 219 -0.60 9.81 -4.17
CA LEU A 219 0.07 11.00 -4.68
C LEU A 219 1.14 10.60 -5.72
N PRO A 220 1.53 11.52 -6.62
CA PRO A 220 2.58 11.26 -7.59
C PRO A 220 3.94 11.06 -6.91
N ASP A 221 4.64 9.98 -7.26
CA ASP A 221 6.05 9.70 -6.91
C ASP A 221 6.98 9.72 -8.12
N TYR A 222 6.44 9.89 -9.33
CA TYR A 222 7.19 9.93 -10.60
C TYR A 222 8.16 8.76 -10.75
N ASP A 223 7.63 7.54 -10.75
CA ASP A 223 8.42 6.30 -10.83
C ASP A 223 9.42 6.13 -9.67
N GLY A 224 9.06 6.65 -8.50
CA GLY A 224 9.82 6.50 -7.25
C GLY A 224 10.84 7.62 -6.98
N GLN A 225 10.90 8.65 -7.81
CA GLN A 225 11.78 9.81 -7.61
C GLN A 225 11.46 10.59 -6.34
N LEU A 226 10.19 10.60 -5.92
CA LEU A 226 9.74 11.29 -4.71
C LEU A 226 9.23 10.29 -3.66
N SER A 227 9.64 9.02 -3.68
CA SER A 227 9.17 7.98 -2.73
C SER A 227 9.77 8.08 -1.32
#